data_AF-A0A1L7RJH7-F1
#
_entry.id   AF-A0A1L7RJH7-F1
#
_cell.length_a   1.000
_cell.length_b   1.000
_cell.length_c   1.000
_cell.angle_alpha   90.00
_cell.angle_beta   90.00
_cell.angle_gamma   90.00
#
_symmetry.space_group_name_H-M   'P 1'
#
loop_
_entity.id
_entity.type
_entity.pdbx_description
1 polymer ?
#
loop_
_entity_poly.entity_id
_entity_poly.type
_entity_poly.pdbx_seq_one_letter_code
_entity_poly.pdbx_strand_id
1 'polypeptide(L)'
;MIVVAQGPGNLGTDTPWGFSGVACGDAVNAVAALDGHPVACLRVSEADGRARHRGISHHSLTAYGRVALAAADVVVPRLEGAFGRQVSEQAAALCAPRRQGATHRLVEVPVTGLFGALAAVERDTGVRLNTMGRGLSEDAAGFLTAAAAGRHAARLAQALPAARAGAATTPGAALR
;
A
#
# COMPACT_ATOMS: atom_id res chain seq x y z
N MET A 1 -14.35 -4.45 -2.30
CA MET A 1 -12.93 -4.17 -2.01
C MET A 1 -12.09 -5.16 -2.79
N ILE A 2 -11.00 -4.71 -3.42
CA ILE A 2 -10.07 -5.56 -4.17
C ILE A 2 -8.68 -5.35 -3.56
N VAL A 3 -7.96 -6.43 -3.31
CA VAL A 3 -6.54 -6.37 -2.90
C VAL A 3 -5.70 -6.74 -4.12
N VAL A 4 -4.88 -5.80 -4.57
CA VAL A 4 -3.95 -6.02 -5.68
C VAL A 4 -2.55 -6.12 -5.10
N ALA A 5 -1.89 -7.23 -5.38
CA ALA A 5 -0.51 -7.47 -4.99
C ALA A 5 0.21 -8.18 -6.13
N GLN A 6 1.50 -7.88 -6.24
CA GLN A 6 2.38 -8.59 -7.14
C GLN A 6 2.69 -9.98 -6.59
N GLY A 7 2.69 -10.98 -7.47
CA GLY A 7 3.08 -12.36 -7.14
C GLY A 7 4.56 -12.52 -6.77
N PRO A 8 5.02 -13.74 -6.46
CA PRO A 8 6.43 -14.03 -6.18
C PRO A 8 7.34 -13.83 -7.41
N GLY A 9 8.68 -13.79 -7.20
CA GLY A 9 9.66 -13.78 -8.30
C GLY A 9 10.15 -12.41 -8.78
N ASN A 10 10.22 -11.43 -7.88
CA ASN A 10 10.45 -10.03 -8.25
C ASN A 10 11.93 -9.68 -8.25
N LEU A 11 12.64 -10.16 -9.26
CA LEU A 11 14.03 -9.80 -9.48
C LEU A 11 14.09 -8.36 -10.01
N GLY A 12 14.80 -7.49 -9.29
CA GLY A 12 15.13 -6.16 -9.74
C GLY A 12 16.43 -6.16 -10.54
N THR A 13 16.53 -5.34 -11.59
CA THR A 13 17.78 -5.17 -12.38
C THR A 13 18.69 -4.07 -11.83
N ASP A 14 18.41 -3.57 -10.62
CA ASP A 14 19.07 -2.42 -9.98
C ASP A 14 18.99 -1.11 -10.80
N THR A 15 18.03 -1.04 -11.72
CA THR A 15 17.69 0.17 -12.46
C THR A 15 16.43 0.81 -11.86
N PRO A 16 16.19 2.12 -12.09
CA PRO A 16 15.00 2.79 -11.57
C PRO A 16 13.68 2.12 -11.96
N TRP A 17 13.62 1.43 -13.11
CA TRP A 17 12.39 0.87 -13.68
C TRP A 17 12.36 -0.65 -13.72
N GLY A 18 13.51 -1.30 -13.57
CA GLY A 18 13.63 -2.75 -13.79
C GLY A 18 13.21 -3.57 -12.59
N PHE A 19 12.04 -3.29 -12.01
CA PHE A 19 11.41 -4.13 -10.99
C PHE A 19 9.90 -4.17 -11.26
N SER A 20 9.27 -5.33 -11.08
CA SER A 20 7.83 -5.53 -11.32
C SER A 20 6.92 -4.70 -10.42
N GLY A 21 7.44 -4.17 -9.31
CA GLY A 21 6.66 -3.43 -8.32
C GLY A 21 6.18 -2.05 -8.80
N VAL A 22 6.67 -1.60 -9.96
CA VAL A 22 6.14 -0.43 -10.67
C VAL A 22 4.64 -0.57 -10.96
N ALA A 23 4.15 -1.80 -11.13
CA ALA A 23 2.74 -2.11 -11.39
C ALA A 23 1.78 -1.63 -10.29
N CYS A 24 2.27 -1.39 -9.06
CA CYS A 24 1.45 -0.76 -8.02
C CYS A 24 1.01 0.66 -8.42
N GLY A 25 1.85 1.41 -9.15
CA GLY A 25 1.48 2.72 -9.68
C GLY A 25 0.45 2.61 -10.82
N ASP A 26 0.59 1.61 -11.68
CA ASP A 26 -0.38 1.33 -12.75
C ASP A 26 -1.75 0.95 -12.16
N ALA A 27 -1.77 0.17 -11.08
CA ALA A 27 -2.99 -0.15 -10.37
C ALA A 27 -3.69 1.09 -9.82
N VAL A 28 -2.95 2.08 -9.28
CA VAL A 28 -3.52 3.35 -8.84
C VAL A 28 -4.19 4.09 -10.01
N ASN A 29 -3.52 4.14 -11.17
CA ASN A 29 -4.05 4.77 -12.37
C ASN A 29 -5.32 4.08 -12.87
N ALA A 30 -5.31 2.75 -12.92
CA ALA A 30 -6.46 1.96 -13.35
C ALA A 30 -7.66 2.12 -12.40
N VAL A 31 -7.43 2.11 -11.08
CA VAL A 31 -8.50 2.33 -10.10
C VAL A 31 -9.11 3.72 -10.26
N ALA A 32 -8.30 4.76 -10.47
CA ALA A 32 -8.81 6.11 -10.70
C ALA A 32 -9.58 6.24 -12.03
N ALA A 33 -9.13 5.56 -13.09
CA ALA A 33 -9.85 5.53 -14.37
C ALA A 33 -11.22 4.83 -14.28
N LEU A 34 -11.44 4.01 -13.25
CA LEU A 34 -12.70 3.32 -12.95
C LEU A 34 -13.51 4.03 -11.85
N ASP A 35 -13.21 5.30 -11.55
CA ASP A 35 -13.82 6.09 -10.47
C ASP A 35 -13.74 5.42 -9.08
N GLY A 36 -12.72 4.59 -8.87
CA GLY A 36 -12.44 3.90 -7.62
C GLY A 36 -11.65 4.76 -6.62
N HIS A 37 -11.44 4.20 -5.43
CA HIS A 37 -10.68 4.85 -4.36
C HIS A 37 -9.35 4.11 -4.10
N PRO A 38 -8.24 4.53 -4.72
CA PRO A 38 -6.97 3.83 -4.58
C PRO A 38 -6.34 4.05 -3.20
N VAL A 39 -5.93 2.95 -2.56
CA VAL A 39 -5.19 2.93 -1.30
C VAL A 39 -3.80 2.36 -1.55
N ALA A 40 -2.77 3.17 -1.34
CA ALA A 40 -1.38 2.80 -1.55
C ALA A 40 -0.80 2.18 -0.27
N CYS A 41 -0.44 0.90 -0.36
CA CYS A 41 0.29 0.19 0.70
C CYS A 41 1.80 0.39 0.53
N LEU A 42 2.44 1.00 1.51
CA LEU A 42 3.89 1.22 1.50
C LEU A 42 4.65 -0.06 1.89
N ARG A 43 5.81 -0.26 1.28
CA ARG A 43 6.80 -1.23 1.74
C ARG A 43 7.76 -0.51 2.67
N VAL A 44 7.86 -0.98 3.90
CA VAL A 44 8.70 -0.39 4.95
C VAL A 44 9.58 -1.47 5.57
N SER A 45 10.81 -1.13 5.94
CA SER A 45 11.68 -2.02 6.72
C SER A 45 12.49 -1.19 7.71
N GLU A 46 12.58 -1.67 8.95
CA GLU A 46 13.48 -1.12 9.98
C GLU A 46 14.74 -1.98 10.12
N ALA A 47 14.58 -3.29 9.93
CA ALA A 47 15.60 -4.29 10.22
C ALA A 47 16.51 -4.66 9.02
N ASP A 48 16.39 -4.00 7.86
CA ASP A 48 17.34 -4.25 6.77
C ASP A 48 18.77 -3.88 7.23
N GLY A 49 19.71 -4.81 7.03
CA GLY A 49 21.12 -4.60 7.38
C GLY A 49 21.78 -3.48 6.59
N ARG A 50 21.23 -3.11 5.43
CA ARG A 50 21.73 -2.02 4.59
C ARG A 50 21.00 -0.74 4.98
N ALA A 51 21.71 0.23 5.54
CA ALA A 51 21.12 1.48 6.03
C ALA A 51 20.23 2.20 4.99
N ARG A 52 20.64 2.20 3.71
CA ARG A 52 19.88 2.80 2.60
C ARG A 52 18.53 2.13 2.30
N HIS A 53 18.27 0.94 2.85
CA HIS A 53 17.01 0.21 2.66
C HIS A 53 16.09 0.32 3.88
N ARG A 54 16.48 1.07 4.91
CA ARG A 54 15.63 1.36 6.07
C ARG A 54 14.69 2.52 5.75
N GLY A 55 13.45 2.42 6.23
CA GLY A 55 12.35 3.35 5.95
C GLY A 55 11.46 2.85 4.81
N ILE A 56 10.86 3.78 4.07
CA ILE A 56 10.06 3.46 2.88
C ILE A 56 10.98 2.99 1.75
N SER A 57 10.66 1.83 1.20
CA SER A 57 11.39 1.24 0.09
C SER A 57 11.39 2.15 -1.15
N HIS A 58 12.53 2.23 -1.84
CA HIS A 58 12.65 2.87 -3.15
C HIS A 58 11.62 2.36 -4.17
N HIS A 59 11.20 1.09 -4.07
CA HIS A 59 10.16 0.54 -4.94
C HIS A 59 8.81 1.22 -4.72
N SER A 60 8.42 1.47 -3.46
CA SER A 60 7.20 2.22 -3.15
C SER A 60 7.32 3.68 -3.58
N LEU A 61 8.48 4.32 -3.35
CA LEU A 61 8.72 5.70 -3.77
C LEU A 61 8.65 5.85 -5.29
N THR A 62 9.19 4.90 -6.05
CA THR A 62 9.12 4.93 -7.52
C THR A 62 7.71 4.64 -8.03
N ALA A 63 7.07 3.58 -7.55
CA ALA A 63 5.73 3.20 -8.01
C ALA A 63 4.70 4.31 -7.75
N TYR A 64 4.67 4.87 -6.53
CA TYR A 64 3.70 5.92 -6.20
C TYR A 64 4.17 7.30 -6.66
N GLY A 65 5.45 7.65 -6.48
CA GLY A 65 5.93 8.99 -6.80
C GLY A 65 6.09 9.27 -8.29
N ARG A 66 6.38 8.24 -9.10
CA ARG A 66 6.72 8.40 -10.53
C ARG A 66 5.76 7.72 -11.50
N VAL A 67 5.16 6.58 -11.14
CA VAL A 67 4.27 5.82 -12.04
C VAL A 67 2.80 6.19 -11.83
N ALA A 68 2.34 6.29 -10.58
CA ALA A 68 0.99 6.76 -10.32
C ALA A 68 0.84 8.21 -10.79
N LEU A 69 -0.05 8.47 -11.74
CA LEU A 69 -0.46 9.79 -12.21
C LEU A 69 -1.73 10.26 -11.50
N ALA A 70 -2.56 9.34 -11.02
CA ALA A 70 -3.69 9.65 -10.15
C ALA A 70 -3.29 9.77 -8.67
N ALA A 71 -4.14 10.43 -7.88
CA ALA A 71 -3.99 10.52 -6.43
C ALA A 71 -4.36 9.19 -5.77
N ALA A 72 -3.77 8.92 -4.61
CA ALA A 72 -4.09 7.77 -3.77
C ALA A 72 -3.98 8.15 -2.32
N ASP A 73 -4.71 7.44 -1.46
CA ASP A 73 -4.47 7.48 -0.02
C ASP A 73 -3.20 6.70 0.29
N VAL A 74 -2.12 7.40 0.60
CA VAL A 74 -0.85 6.81 1.05
C VAL A 74 -0.94 6.59 2.54
N VAL A 75 -1.09 5.32 2.93
CA VAL A 75 -1.29 4.96 4.33
C VAL A 75 0.03 4.81 5.05
N VAL A 76 0.17 5.53 6.16
CA VAL A 76 1.38 5.57 6.99
C VAL A 76 1.05 5.10 8.40
N PRO A 77 1.73 4.07 8.93
CA PRO A 77 1.54 3.67 10.31
C PRO A 77 2.13 4.73 11.26
N ARG A 78 1.41 5.05 12.33
CA ARG A 78 1.99 5.83 13.45
C ARG A 78 2.94 4.96 14.25
N LEU A 79 4.20 4.97 13.85
CA LEU A 79 5.31 4.31 14.55
C LEU A 79 6.01 5.30 15.47
N GLU A 80 6.58 4.80 16.56
CA GLU A 80 7.29 5.62 17.53
C GLU A 80 8.78 5.79 17.17
N GLY A 81 9.45 6.68 17.92
CA GLY A 81 10.91 6.82 17.85
C GLY A 81 11.44 7.49 16.58
N ALA A 82 12.75 7.42 16.39
CA ALA A 82 13.44 8.03 15.25
C ALA A 82 13.03 7.42 13.91
N PHE A 83 12.82 6.10 13.90
CA PHE A 83 12.37 5.38 12.71
C PHE A 83 10.97 5.81 12.27
N GLY A 84 10.03 5.95 13.21
CA GLY A 84 8.68 6.42 12.89
C GLY A 84 8.66 7.84 12.32
N ARG A 85 9.52 8.74 12.84
CA ARG A 85 9.71 10.08 12.26
C ARG A 85 10.25 10.01 10.83
N GLN A 86 11.28 9.20 10.59
CA GLN A 86 11.84 9.01 9.25
C GLN A 86 10.78 8.53 8.25
N VAL A 87 9.97 7.52 8.61
CA VAL A 87 8.89 7.00 7.74
C VAL A 87 7.85 8.08 7.46
N SER A 88 7.47 8.86 8.48
CA SER A 88 6.49 9.94 8.36
C SER A 88 6.99 11.06 7.44
N GLU A 89 8.25 11.47 7.59
CA GLU A 89 8.90 12.47 6.74
C GLU A 89 8.99 12.01 5.28
N GLN A 90 9.40 10.76 5.05
CA GLN A 90 9.48 10.19 3.70
C GLN A 90 8.09 10.11 3.04
N ALA A 91 7.04 9.75 3.80
CA ALA A 91 5.69 9.71 3.27
C ALA A 91 5.11 11.10 3.01
N ALA A 92 5.40 12.08 3.88
CA ALA A 92 5.03 13.46 3.67
C ALA A 92 5.68 14.04 2.40
N ALA A 93 6.97 13.74 2.17
CA ALA A 93 7.66 14.11 0.94
C ALA A 93 7.03 13.45 -0.31
N LEU A 94 6.65 12.16 -0.22
CA LEU A 94 5.93 11.46 -1.29
C LEU A 94 4.55 12.09 -1.60
N CYS A 95 3.88 12.65 -0.58
CA CYS A 95 2.57 13.29 -0.72
C CYS A 95 2.65 14.80 -0.99
N ALA A 96 3.84 15.38 -1.13
CA ALA A 96 3.99 16.78 -1.48
C ALA A 96 3.53 17.05 -2.93
N PRO A 97 3.17 18.31 -3.28
CA PRO A 97 2.88 18.68 -4.66
C PRO A 97 4.02 18.29 -5.59
N ARG A 98 3.68 17.72 -6.73
CA ARG A 98 4.64 17.16 -7.69
C ARG A 98 4.36 17.69 -9.09
N ARG A 99 5.42 17.75 -9.91
CA ARG A 99 5.36 18.34 -11.26
C ARG A 99 4.41 17.59 -12.19
N GLN A 100 4.30 16.27 -12.02
CA GLN A 100 3.50 15.40 -12.86
C GLN A 100 2.58 14.55 -12.00
N GLY A 101 1.32 14.46 -12.42
CA GLY A 101 0.27 13.70 -11.74
C GLY A 101 -0.32 14.40 -10.52
N ALA A 102 -1.41 13.85 -10.01
CA ALA A 102 -2.14 14.39 -8.88
C ALA A 102 -1.39 14.16 -7.55
N THR A 103 -1.65 15.03 -6.58
CA THR A 103 -1.03 14.97 -5.25
C THR A 103 -1.68 13.86 -4.43
N HIS A 104 -0.88 12.98 -3.83
CA HIS A 104 -1.39 11.94 -2.94
C HIS A 104 -1.95 12.52 -1.64
N ARG A 105 -2.84 11.76 -0.99
CA ARG A 105 -3.33 12.08 0.34
C ARG A 105 -2.57 11.27 1.37
N LEU A 106 -1.87 11.96 2.27
CA LEU A 106 -1.24 11.32 3.42
C LEU A 106 -2.33 10.89 4.42
N VAL A 107 -2.35 9.61 4.78
CA VAL A 107 -3.31 9.06 5.75
C VAL A 107 -2.55 8.35 6.87
N GLU A 108 -2.53 8.95 8.05
CA GLU A 108 -1.94 8.33 9.23
C GLU A 108 -2.90 7.37 9.92
N VAL A 109 -2.41 6.17 10.25
CA VAL A 109 -3.20 5.12 10.89
C VAL A 109 -2.51 4.63 12.16
N PRO A 110 -3.18 4.67 13.33
CA PRO A 110 -2.67 4.07 14.56
C PRO A 110 -2.43 2.57 14.41
N VAL A 111 -1.31 2.09 14.96
CA VAL A 111 -0.94 0.66 14.94
C VAL A 111 -1.47 -0.14 16.12
N THR A 112 -2.20 0.49 17.05
CA THR A 112 -2.77 -0.15 18.22
C THR A 112 -3.56 -1.41 17.84
N GLY A 113 -3.22 -2.54 18.48
CA GLY A 113 -3.82 -3.85 18.25
C GLY A 113 -3.42 -4.56 16.95
N LEU A 114 -2.70 -3.92 16.02
CA LEU A 114 -2.34 -4.54 14.74
C LEU A 114 -1.32 -5.66 14.90
N PHE A 115 -0.33 -5.50 15.77
CA PHE A 115 0.67 -6.55 16.02
C PHE A 115 0.01 -7.84 16.51
N GLY A 116 -0.89 -7.74 17.49
CA GLY A 116 -1.62 -8.88 18.02
C GLY A 116 -2.54 -9.53 16.97
N ALA A 117 -3.20 -8.73 16.15
CA ALA A 117 -4.04 -9.23 15.05
C ALA A 117 -3.21 -9.97 13.99
N LEU A 118 -2.03 -9.44 13.61
CA LEU A 118 -1.11 -10.10 12.69
C LEU A 118 -0.61 -11.43 13.24
N ALA A 119 -0.21 -11.46 14.51
CA ALA A 119 0.21 -12.69 15.18
C ALA A 119 -0.93 -13.72 15.29
N ALA A 120 -2.18 -13.27 15.47
CA ALA A 120 -3.34 -14.16 15.44
C ALA A 120 -3.57 -14.74 14.05
N VAL A 121 -3.54 -13.91 12.99
CA VAL A 121 -3.68 -14.38 11.60
C VAL A 121 -2.61 -15.42 11.25
N GLU A 122 -1.35 -15.20 11.63
CA GLU A 122 -0.27 -16.17 11.40
C GLU A 122 -0.55 -17.53 12.09
N ARG A 123 -1.04 -17.51 13.34
CA ARG A 123 -1.42 -18.73 14.07
C ARG A 123 -2.64 -19.43 13.47
N ASP A 124 -3.68 -18.68 13.15
CA ASP A 124 -4.98 -19.21 12.75
C ASP A 124 -4.96 -19.76 11.33
N THR A 125 -4.15 -19.14 10.44
CA THR A 125 -4.03 -19.55 9.04
C THR A 125 -2.86 -20.50 8.79
N GLY A 126 -1.87 -20.55 9.70
CA GLY A 126 -0.60 -21.24 9.49
C GLY A 126 0.32 -20.58 8.45
N VAL A 127 -0.09 -19.46 7.84
CA VAL A 127 0.72 -18.74 6.86
C VAL A 127 1.71 -17.85 7.60
N ARG A 128 3.00 -18.19 7.50
CA ARG A 128 4.07 -17.41 8.13
C ARG A 128 4.20 -16.03 7.50
N LEU A 129 4.23 -15.00 8.35
CA LEU A 129 4.51 -13.64 7.94
C LEU A 129 6.01 -13.49 7.75
N ASN A 130 6.45 -13.40 6.49
CA ASN A 130 7.87 -13.26 6.16
C ASN A 130 8.09 -12.22 5.06
N THR A 131 9.15 -11.42 5.21
CA THR A 131 9.64 -10.51 4.19
C THR A 131 11.17 -10.54 4.20
N MET A 132 11.77 -10.83 3.04
CA MET A 132 13.23 -10.84 2.88
C MET A 132 13.95 -11.69 3.94
N GLY A 133 13.37 -12.83 4.33
CA GLY A 133 13.92 -13.73 5.34
C GLY A 133 13.64 -13.31 6.78
N ARG A 134 12.91 -12.22 7.03
CA ARG A 134 12.57 -11.72 8.37
C ARG A 134 11.09 -11.90 8.68
N GLY A 135 10.79 -12.37 9.88
CA GLY A 135 9.46 -12.57 10.42
C GLY A 135 8.83 -11.32 11.06
N LEU A 136 7.61 -11.48 11.58
CA LEU A 136 6.84 -10.39 12.20
C LEU A 136 7.58 -9.70 13.35
N SER A 137 8.22 -10.45 14.25
CA SER A 137 8.96 -9.88 15.38
C SER A 137 10.31 -9.28 14.98
N GLU A 138 10.87 -9.70 13.84
CA GLU A 138 12.19 -9.26 13.37
C GLU A 138 12.11 -7.97 12.56
N ASP A 139 11.02 -7.71 11.82
CA ASP A 139 10.83 -6.50 11.01
C ASP A 139 9.37 -6.00 11.05
N ALA A 140 8.87 -5.78 12.27
CA ALA A 140 7.45 -5.49 12.55
C ALA A 140 6.90 -4.30 11.75
N ALA A 141 7.72 -3.28 11.51
CA ALA A 141 7.30 -2.06 10.82
C ALA A 141 6.69 -2.33 9.44
N GLY A 142 7.26 -3.27 8.66
CA GLY A 142 6.75 -3.63 7.35
C GLY A 142 5.35 -4.24 7.41
N PHE A 143 5.13 -5.15 8.35
CA PHE A 143 3.83 -5.81 8.53
C PHE A 143 2.78 -4.85 9.13
N LEU A 144 3.18 -4.01 10.08
CA LEU A 144 2.31 -2.98 10.66
C LEU A 144 1.87 -1.97 9.59
N THR A 145 2.76 -1.61 8.66
CA THR A 145 2.44 -0.75 7.51
C THR A 145 1.35 -1.39 6.64
N ALA A 146 1.51 -2.67 6.28
CA ALA A 146 0.53 -3.40 5.48
C ALA A 146 -0.82 -3.55 6.21
N ALA A 147 -0.79 -3.87 7.50
CA ALA A 147 -1.99 -4.00 8.33
C ALA A 147 -2.70 -2.65 8.51
N ALA A 148 -1.96 -1.54 8.60
CA ALA A 148 -2.51 -0.19 8.64
C ALA A 148 -3.25 0.16 7.34
N ALA A 149 -2.66 -0.16 6.19
CA ALA A 149 -3.32 0.01 4.88
C ALA A 149 -4.60 -0.83 4.79
N GLY A 150 -4.56 -2.09 5.23
CA GLY A 150 -5.75 -2.96 5.30
C GLY A 150 -6.84 -2.40 6.21
N ARG A 151 -6.48 -1.86 7.38
CA ARG A 151 -7.41 -1.20 8.31
C ARG A 151 -8.08 0.02 7.68
N HIS A 152 -7.32 0.85 6.95
CA HIS A 152 -7.88 2.00 6.24
C HIS A 152 -8.84 1.57 5.13
N ALA A 153 -8.42 0.62 4.28
CA ALA A 153 -9.25 0.09 3.20
C ALA A 153 -10.56 -0.52 3.73
N ALA A 154 -10.51 -1.26 4.85
CA ALA A 154 -11.70 -1.82 5.49
C ALA A 154 -12.66 -0.73 6.00
N ARG A 155 -12.15 0.36 6.60
CA ARG A 155 -12.97 1.50 7.03
C ARG A 155 -13.66 2.18 5.85
N LEU A 156 -12.93 2.41 4.75
CA LEU A 156 -13.51 2.96 3.53
C LEU A 156 -14.62 2.05 2.97
N ALA A 157 -14.38 0.73 2.94
CA ALA A 157 -15.36 -0.23 2.47
C ALA A 157 -16.64 -0.26 3.32
N GLN A 158 -16.52 -0.08 4.64
CA GLN A 158 -17.66 0.00 5.56
C GLN A 158 -18.42 1.33 5.47
N ALA A 159 -17.75 2.42 5.08
CA ALA A 159 -18.35 3.73 4.90
C ALA A 159 -19.12 3.89 3.57
N LEU A 160 -18.92 2.98 2.61
CA LEU A 160 -19.65 3.01 1.34
C LEU A 160 -21.12 2.60 1.56
N PRO A 161 -22.11 3.42 1.14
CA PRO A 161 -23.50 3.02 1.14
C PRO A 161 -23.68 1.76 0.28
N ALA A 162 -24.52 0.82 0.72
CA ALA A 162 -24.82 -0.44 0.03
C ALA A 162 -25.35 -0.26 -1.42
N ALA A 163 -25.75 0.96 -1.79
CA ALA A 163 -26.42 1.30 -3.05
C ALA A 163 -25.56 1.21 -4.33
N ARG A 164 -24.23 1.04 -4.24
CA ARG A 164 -23.37 0.88 -5.45
C ARG A 164 -23.19 -0.57 -5.92
N ALA A 165 -23.74 -1.55 -5.21
CA ALA A 165 -23.61 -2.97 -5.56
C ALA A 165 -24.62 -3.47 -6.62
N GLY A 166 -25.52 -2.60 -7.12
CA GLY A 166 -26.71 -3.01 -7.91
C GLY A 166 -26.83 -2.47 -9.34
N ALA A 167 -25.83 -1.81 -9.92
CA ALA A 167 -25.90 -1.38 -11.31
C ALA A 167 -25.33 -2.45 -12.25
N ALA A 168 -25.94 -3.64 -12.26
CA ALA A 168 -25.79 -4.54 -13.38
C ALA A 168 -26.48 -3.89 -14.59
N THR A 169 -25.70 -3.49 -15.58
CA THR A 169 -26.19 -3.02 -16.87
C THR A 169 -27.17 -4.05 -17.44
N THR A 170 -28.42 -3.63 -17.61
CA THR A 170 -29.40 -4.36 -18.41
C THR A 170 -28.84 -4.50 -19.83
N PRO A 171 -28.79 -5.70 -20.45
CA PRO A 171 -28.41 -5.81 -21.84
C PRO A 171 -29.48 -5.09 -22.68
N GLY A 172 -29.05 -4.08 -23.43
CA GLY A 172 -29.91 -3.33 -24.33
C GLY A 172 -30.64 -4.26 -25.29
N ALA A 173 -31.95 -4.08 -25.36
CA ALA A 173 -32.82 -4.74 -26.31
C ALA A 173 -32.34 -4.53 -27.74
N ALA A 174 -32.37 -5.61 -28.52
CA ALA A 174 -32.15 -5.62 -29.95
C ALA A 174 -33.06 -4.60 -30.66
N LEU A 175 -32.45 -3.71 -31.44
CA LEU A 175 -33.14 -2.96 -32.47
C LEU A 175 -33.03 -3.76 -33.78
N ARG A 176 -34.21 -4.04 -34.34
CA ARG A 176 -34.43 -4.49 -35.71
C ARG A 176 -34.14 -3.36 -36.69
#